data_AF-A0A957DA03-F1
#
_entry.id   AF-A0A957DA03-F1
#
_cell.length_a   1.000
_cell.length_b   1.000
_cell.length_c   1.000
_cell.angle_alpha   90.00
_cell.angle_beta   90.00
_cell.angle_gamma   90.00
#
_symmetry.space_group_name_H-M   'P 1'
#
loop_
_entity.id
_entity.type
_entity.pdbx_description
1 polymer ?
#
loop_
_entity_poly.entity_id
_entity_poly.type
_entity_poly.pdbx_seq_one_letter_code
_entity_poly.pdbx_strand_id
1 'polypeptide(L)'
;MKSIKIALAGQTYTVNELPRKKNAAWRERFQAEFVEVADALVAMADSDIANADSLAAIVRSVVAQVNGAVEKIVALLLDYSSSMAADGERIEEEAYESELLDAFLEVLKLAYPFGSLVGALAPLANLGPASA
;
A
#
# COMPACT_ATOMS: atom_id res chain seq x y z
N MET A 1 17.72 -5.38 13.50
CA MET A 1 17.29 -4.26 12.63
C MET A 1 17.32 -4.78 11.21
N LYS A 2 16.17 -4.90 10.57
CA LYS A 2 16.09 -5.27 9.15
C LYS A 2 16.22 -4.03 8.29
N SER A 3 16.75 -4.19 7.08
CA SER A 3 16.84 -3.15 6.07
C SER A 3 16.57 -3.74 4.69
N ILE A 4 15.93 -2.98 3.83
CA ILE A 4 15.62 -3.36 2.45
C ILE A 4 16.09 -2.26 1.48
N LYS A 5 16.26 -2.62 0.21
CA LYS A 5 16.56 -1.67 -0.86
C LYS A 5 15.32 -1.53 -1.74
N ILE A 6 14.90 -0.31 -1.99
CA ILE A 6 13.73 0.02 -2.81
C ILE A 6 14.19 0.89 -3.98
N ALA A 7 13.81 0.51 -5.20
CA ALA A 7 13.96 1.35 -6.38
C ALA A 7 12.70 2.20 -6.54
N LEU A 8 12.85 3.53 -6.61
CA LEU A 8 11.74 4.48 -6.73
C LEU A 8 12.22 5.77 -7.40
N ALA A 9 11.48 6.26 -8.41
CA ALA A 9 11.86 7.42 -9.20
C ALA A 9 13.30 7.31 -9.74
N GLY A 10 13.70 6.14 -10.25
CA GLY A 10 15.06 5.94 -10.77
C GLY A 10 16.20 5.99 -9.73
N GLN A 11 15.92 6.07 -8.43
CA GLN A 11 16.92 5.98 -7.36
C GLN A 11 16.71 4.74 -6.48
N THR A 12 17.79 4.31 -5.81
CA THR A 12 17.72 3.23 -4.82
C THR A 12 17.83 3.79 -3.40
N TYR A 13 16.78 3.59 -2.61
CA TYR A 13 16.74 3.96 -1.20
C TYR A 13 17.05 2.76 -0.31
N THR A 14 17.83 2.98 0.75
CA THR A 14 17.99 1.98 1.82
C THR A 14 17.01 2.32 2.93
N VAL A 15 16.03 1.45 3.14
CA VAL A 15 14.95 1.66 4.11
C VAL A 15 15.18 0.77 5.31
N ASN A 16 15.16 1.37 6.49
CA ASN A 16 15.38 0.66 7.73
C ASN A 16 14.06 0.41 8.45
N GLU A 17 13.98 -0.73 9.13
CA GLU A 17 12.87 -1.05 10.02
C GLU A 17 12.71 0.05 11.08
N LEU A 18 11.48 0.55 11.24
CA LEU A 18 11.19 1.54 12.26
C LEU A 18 11.28 0.94 13.68
N PRO A 19 11.80 1.68 14.67
CA PRO A 19 11.71 1.28 16.08
C PRO A 19 10.27 1.04 16.51
N ARG A 20 10.05 0.06 17.41
CA ARG A 20 8.72 -0.45 17.82
C ARG A 20 7.61 0.60 17.93
N LYS A 21 7.84 1.72 18.64
CA LYS A 21 6.81 2.76 18.84
C LYS A 21 6.49 3.53 17.55
N LYS A 22 7.51 3.88 16.76
CA LYS A 22 7.31 4.54 15.46
C LYS A 22 6.61 3.61 14.48
N ASN A 23 6.99 2.34 14.47
CA ASN A 23 6.35 1.33 13.62
C ASN A 23 4.90 1.03 14.05
N ALA A 24 4.57 1.12 15.35
CA ALA A 24 3.19 1.03 15.80
C ALA A 24 2.35 2.22 15.31
N ALA A 25 2.84 3.44 15.50
CA ALA A 25 2.14 4.65 15.06
C ALA A 25 1.93 4.67 13.53
N TRP A 26 2.94 4.28 12.75
CA TRP A 26 2.81 4.19 11.29
C TRP A 26 1.72 3.18 10.89
N ARG A 27 1.67 2.01 11.55
CA ARG A 27 0.64 0.98 11.27
C ARG A 27 -0.77 1.45 11.63
N GLU A 28 -0.93 2.20 12.72
CA GLU A 28 -2.22 2.82 13.09
C GLU A 28 -2.67 3.80 12.01
N ARG A 29 -1.77 4.61 11.47
CA ARG A 29 -2.06 5.52 10.34
C ARG A 29 -2.45 4.75 9.08
N PHE A 30 -1.67 3.74 8.70
CA PHE A 30 -2.03 2.87 7.56
C PHE A 30 -3.43 2.26 7.73
N GLN A 31 -3.76 1.78 8.93
CA GLN A 31 -5.11 1.26 9.20
C GLN A 31 -6.17 2.34 9.02
N ALA A 32 -5.98 3.54 9.58
CA ALA A 32 -6.94 4.63 9.43
C ALA A 32 -7.22 4.98 7.95
N GLU A 33 -6.20 4.92 7.09
CA GLU A 33 -6.33 5.28 5.67
C GLU A 33 -7.00 4.19 4.81
N PHE A 34 -6.95 2.92 5.24
CA PHE A 34 -7.32 1.75 4.44
C PHE A 34 -8.31 0.79 5.12
N VAL A 35 -8.76 1.05 6.36
CA VAL A 35 -9.71 0.17 7.07
C VAL A 35 -11.04 0.07 6.32
N GLU A 36 -11.52 1.17 5.75
CA GLU A 36 -12.76 1.20 4.97
C GLU A 36 -12.66 0.34 3.70
N VAL A 37 -11.47 0.26 3.09
CA VAL A 37 -11.22 -0.59 1.92
C VAL A 37 -11.19 -2.05 2.30
N ALA A 38 -10.53 -2.38 3.42
CA ALA A 38 -10.50 -3.73 3.94
C ALA A 38 -11.90 -4.22 4.35
N ASP A 39 -12.66 -3.38 5.05
CA ASP A 39 -14.03 -3.67 5.47
C ASP A 39 -14.96 -3.82 4.26
N ALA A 40 -14.80 -3.00 3.22
CA ALA A 40 -15.55 -3.15 1.97
C ALA A 40 -15.24 -4.49 1.26
N LEU A 41 -13.97 -4.90 1.22
CA LEU A 41 -13.56 -6.19 0.63
C LEU A 41 -14.06 -7.40 1.44
N VAL A 42 -14.08 -7.31 2.77
CA VAL A 42 -14.65 -8.36 3.63
C VAL A 42 -16.17 -8.44 3.43
N ALA A 43 -16.85 -7.29 3.43
CA ALA A 43 -18.29 -7.23 3.15
C ALA A 43 -18.65 -7.78 1.76
N MET A 44 -17.79 -7.60 0.76
CA MET A 44 -17.93 -8.24 -0.55
C MET A 44 -17.84 -9.76 -0.50
N ALA A 45 -16.83 -10.28 0.20
CA ALA A 45 -16.57 -11.72 0.28
C ALA A 45 -17.68 -12.46 1.04
N ASP A 46 -18.29 -11.81 2.03
CA ASP A 46 -19.42 -12.34 2.80
C ASP A 46 -20.78 -12.09 2.11
N SER A 47 -20.85 -11.17 1.15
CA SER A 47 -22.06 -10.94 0.36
C SER A 47 -22.18 -11.98 -0.75
N ASP A 48 -23.22 -12.82 -0.68
CA ASP A 48 -23.74 -13.49 -1.86
C ASP A 48 -24.15 -12.36 -2.82
N ILE A 49 -23.37 -12.13 -3.90
CA ILE A 49 -23.64 -11.06 -4.88
C ILE A 49 -24.92 -11.45 -5.63
N ALA A 50 -26.06 -11.17 -5.00
CA ALA A 50 -27.36 -11.68 -5.41
C ALA A 50 -27.97 -10.87 -6.56
N ASN A 51 -27.45 -9.67 -6.84
CA ASN A 51 -27.86 -8.85 -7.98
C ASN A 51 -26.82 -7.78 -8.38
N ALA A 52 -27.00 -7.24 -9.58
CA ALA A 52 -26.10 -6.28 -10.22
C ALA A 52 -26.01 -4.92 -9.51
N ASP A 53 -27.05 -4.52 -8.75
CA ASP A 53 -27.09 -3.24 -8.05
C ASP A 53 -26.16 -3.23 -6.83
N SER A 54 -26.11 -4.33 -6.08
CA SER A 54 -25.16 -4.53 -4.98
C SER A 54 -23.71 -4.50 -5.49
N LEU A 55 -23.45 -5.17 -6.62
CA LEU A 55 -22.13 -5.14 -7.27
C LEU A 55 -21.75 -3.71 -7.71
N ALA A 56 -22.68 -2.93 -8.26
CA ALA A 56 -22.42 -1.56 -8.69
C ALA A 56 -22.15 -0.59 -7.51
N ALA A 57 -22.76 -0.80 -6.34
CA ALA A 57 -22.47 -0.03 -5.13
C ALA A 57 -21.06 -0.33 -4.60
N ILE A 58 -20.70 -1.60 -4.58
CA ILE A 58 -19.37 -2.10 -4.21
C ILE A 58 -18.30 -1.53 -5.15
N VAL A 59 -18.49 -1.66 -6.46
CA VAL A 59 -17.54 -1.14 -7.46
C VAL A 59 -17.35 0.37 -7.31
N ARG A 60 -18.42 1.13 -7.03
CA ARG A 60 -18.31 2.56 -6.75
C ARG A 60 -17.53 2.86 -5.47
N SER A 61 -17.72 2.07 -4.42
CA SER A 61 -16.95 2.21 -3.17
C SER A 61 -15.46 1.92 -3.38
N VAL A 62 -15.14 0.86 -4.13
CA VAL A 62 -13.76 0.51 -4.48
C VAL A 62 -13.13 1.58 -5.37
N VAL A 63 -13.81 2.03 -6.43
CA VAL A 63 -13.31 3.08 -7.34
C VAL A 63 -13.12 4.41 -6.62
N ALA A 64 -14.03 4.79 -5.71
CA ALA A 64 -13.90 6.01 -4.91
C ALA A 64 -12.70 5.95 -3.94
N GLN A 65 -12.33 4.77 -3.46
CA GLN A 65 -11.17 4.57 -2.58
C GLN A 65 -9.86 4.38 -3.36
N VAL A 66 -9.92 3.90 -4.60
CA VAL A 66 -8.78 3.86 -5.53
C VAL A 66 -8.42 5.27 -5.99
N ASN A 67 -9.41 6.16 -6.18
CA ASN A 67 -9.17 7.59 -6.35
C ASN A 67 -8.55 8.16 -5.07
N GLY A 68 -7.29 8.62 -5.13
CA GLY A 68 -6.55 9.10 -3.97
C GLY A 68 -5.66 8.04 -3.30
N ALA A 69 -5.72 6.78 -3.73
CA ALA A 69 -4.93 5.70 -3.14
C ALA A 69 -3.43 5.90 -3.38
N VAL A 70 -3.06 6.39 -4.56
CA VAL A 70 -1.65 6.64 -4.92
C VAL A 70 -1.07 7.73 -4.03
N GLU A 71 -1.81 8.83 -3.83
CA GLU A 71 -1.42 9.95 -2.97
C GLU A 71 -1.27 9.50 -1.51
N LYS A 72 -2.20 8.65 -1.01
CA LYS A 72 -2.08 8.03 0.31
C LYS A 72 -0.86 7.14 0.42
N ILE A 73 -0.56 6.34 -0.61
CA ILE A 73 0.63 5.49 -0.67
C ILE A 73 1.90 6.33 -0.60
N VAL A 74 2.01 7.40 -1.41
CA VAL A 74 3.14 8.33 -1.38
C VAL A 74 3.31 8.89 0.03
N ALA A 75 2.25 9.42 0.63
CA ALA A 75 2.30 9.99 1.98
C ALA A 75 2.78 8.97 3.04
N LEU A 76 2.38 7.71 2.93
CA LEU A 76 2.82 6.63 3.83
C LEU A 76 4.28 6.23 3.61
N LEU A 77 4.76 6.22 2.37
CA LEU A 77 6.15 5.95 2.02
C LEU A 77 7.09 7.02 2.56
N LEU A 78 6.74 8.30 2.34
CA LEU A 78 7.50 9.44 2.83
C LEU A 78 7.54 9.44 4.37
N ASP A 79 6.43 9.12 5.04
CA ASP A 79 6.39 9.02 6.50
C ASP A 79 7.24 7.88 7.08
N TYR A 80 7.34 6.75 6.35
CA TYR A 80 8.11 5.60 6.81
C TYR A 80 9.63 5.83 6.74
N SER A 81 10.10 6.56 5.72
CA SER A 81 11.52 6.70 5.41
C SER A 81 11.93 8.16 5.28
N SER A 82 12.76 8.63 6.22
CA SER A 82 13.30 9.99 6.18
C SER A 82 14.14 10.29 4.93
N SER A 83 14.77 9.27 4.33
CA SER A 83 15.51 9.47 3.07
C SER A 83 14.58 9.66 1.88
N MET A 84 13.40 9.01 1.87
CA MET A 84 12.39 9.27 0.85
C MET A 84 11.70 10.61 1.10
N ALA A 85 11.38 10.93 2.36
CA ALA A 85 10.80 12.23 2.73
C ALA A 85 11.66 13.41 2.26
N ALA A 86 12.98 13.28 2.38
CA ALA A 86 13.92 14.30 1.93
C ALA A 86 13.94 14.49 0.40
N ASP A 87 13.46 13.51 -0.36
CA ASP A 87 13.41 13.51 -1.83
C ASP A 87 11.95 13.49 -2.33
N GLY A 88 11.02 13.98 -1.49
CA GLY A 88 9.58 13.85 -1.69
C GLY A 88 9.08 14.54 -2.96
N GLU A 89 9.53 15.77 -3.24
CA GLU A 89 9.14 16.52 -4.46
C GLU A 89 9.48 15.72 -5.72
N ARG A 90 10.68 15.13 -5.76
CA ARG A 90 11.13 14.33 -6.90
C ARG A 90 10.36 13.03 -7.04
N ILE A 91 10.04 12.37 -5.92
CA ILE A 91 9.20 11.16 -5.92
C ILE A 91 7.80 11.49 -6.48
N GLU A 92 7.22 12.63 -6.09
CA GLU A 92 5.89 13.04 -6.58
C GLU A 92 5.89 13.37 -8.09
N GLU A 93 6.97 13.94 -8.61
CA GLU A 93 7.07 14.32 -10.03
C GLU A 93 7.52 13.19 -10.95
N GLU A 94 8.42 12.31 -10.48
CA GLU A 94 9.15 11.36 -11.32
C GLU A 94 8.79 9.88 -11.08
N ALA A 95 8.16 9.53 -9.95
CA ALA A 95 7.86 8.13 -9.66
C ALA A 95 6.72 7.60 -10.52
N TYR A 96 6.88 6.38 -11.03
CA TYR A 96 5.78 5.67 -11.66
C TYR A 96 4.88 5.03 -10.60
N GLU A 97 3.57 4.96 -10.87
CA GLU A 97 2.60 4.33 -9.95
C GLU A 97 2.97 2.88 -9.60
N SER A 98 3.56 2.14 -10.54
CA SER A 98 4.05 0.78 -10.31
C SER A 98 5.20 0.74 -9.30
N GLU A 99 6.14 1.70 -9.38
CA GLU A 99 7.24 1.80 -8.42
C GLU A 99 6.73 2.15 -7.03
N LEU A 100 5.73 3.04 -6.93
CA LEU A 100 5.09 3.42 -5.68
C LEU A 100 4.42 2.22 -5.01
N LEU A 101 3.70 1.40 -5.79
CA LEU A 101 3.06 0.19 -5.28
C LEU A 101 4.08 -0.84 -4.81
N ASP A 102 5.13 -1.10 -5.59
CA ASP A 102 6.19 -2.05 -5.22
C ASP A 102 6.93 -1.59 -3.95
N ALA A 103 7.30 -0.31 -3.89
CA ALA A 103 7.91 0.29 -2.71
C ALA A 103 7.02 0.15 -1.47
N PHE A 104 5.72 0.37 -1.65
CA PHE A 104 4.74 0.29 -0.56
C PHE A 104 4.61 -1.13 -0.01
N LEU A 105 4.57 -2.14 -0.89
CA LEU A 105 4.53 -3.55 -0.49
C LEU A 105 5.80 -3.97 0.27
N GLU A 106 6.96 -3.50 -0.17
CA GLU A 106 8.24 -3.73 0.51
C GLU A 106 8.27 -3.08 1.91
N VAL A 107 7.77 -1.85 2.04
CA VAL A 107 7.61 -1.18 3.35
C VAL A 107 6.61 -1.93 4.24
N LEU A 108 5.49 -2.42 3.70
CA LEU A 108 4.50 -3.19 4.46
C LEU A 108 5.09 -4.49 5.03
N LYS A 109 5.89 -5.22 4.25
CA LYS A 109 6.61 -6.42 4.72
C LYS A 109 7.56 -6.11 5.87
N LEU A 110 8.16 -4.92 5.85
CA LEU A 110 9.05 -4.45 6.92
C LEU A 110 8.27 -4.01 8.16
N ALA A 111 7.12 -3.36 7.97
CA ALA A 111 6.26 -2.84 9.04
C ALA A 111 5.50 -3.95 9.79
N TYR A 112 5.07 -5.01 9.11
CA TYR A 112 4.32 -6.13 9.68
C TYR A 112 5.15 -7.41 9.75
N PRO A 113 5.76 -7.76 10.89
CA PRO A 113 6.59 -8.96 11.05
C PRO A 113 5.76 -10.26 11.16
N PHE A 114 4.53 -10.28 10.66
CA PHE A 114 3.65 -11.45 10.68
C PHE A 114 3.48 -11.97 9.25
N GLY A 115 3.91 -13.21 9.01
CA GLY A 115 3.82 -13.84 7.68
C GLY A 115 2.39 -13.98 7.13
N SER A 116 1.36 -13.78 7.95
CA SER A 116 -0.05 -13.87 7.55
C SER A 116 -0.51 -12.76 6.60
N LEU A 117 -0.02 -11.51 6.77
CA LEU A 117 -0.36 -10.40 5.87
C LEU A 117 0.35 -10.54 4.52
N VAL A 118 1.61 -11.01 4.52
CA VAL A 118 2.36 -11.28 3.28
C VAL A 118 1.67 -12.38 2.45
N GLY A 119 1.11 -13.39 3.12
CA GLY A 119 0.31 -14.43 2.45
C GLY A 119 -1.00 -13.89 1.85
N ALA A 120 -1.66 -12.94 2.52
CA ALA A 120 -2.90 -12.32 2.03
C ALA A 120 -2.68 -11.35 0.86
N LEU A 121 -1.50 -10.71 0.77
CA LEU A 121 -1.15 -9.76 -0.30
C LEU A 121 -0.50 -10.41 -1.53
N ALA A 122 -0.05 -11.67 -1.43
CA ALA A 122 0.57 -12.41 -2.54
C ALA A 122 -0.29 -12.48 -3.83
N PRO A 123 -1.63 -12.60 -3.77
CA PRO A 123 -2.47 -12.56 -4.97
C PRO A 123 -2.46 -11.20 -5.68
N LEU A 124 -2.30 -10.10 -4.95
CA LEU A 124 -2.28 -8.74 -5.51
C LEU A 124 -0.95 -8.42 -6.21
N ALA A 125 0.17 -8.92 -5.67
CA ALA A 125 1.48 -8.80 -6.31
C ALA A 125 1.55 -9.54 -7.67
N ASN A 126 0.75 -10.60 -7.83
CA ASN A 126 0.62 -11.33 -9.10
C ASN A 126 -0.34 -10.67 -10.11
N LEU A 127 -0.97 -9.54 -9.76
CA LEU A 127 -1.81 -8.74 -10.68
C LEU A 127 -1.04 -7.59 -11.36
N GLY A 128 0.28 -7.47 -11.13
CA GLY A 128 1.16 -6.66 -11.99
C GLY A 128 1.07 -7.12 -13.45
N PRO A 129 1.33 -6.23 -14.43
CA PRO A 129 0.97 -6.46 -15.83
C PRO A 129 1.46 -7.82 -16.30
N ALA A 130 0.53 -8.65 -16.78
CA ALA A 130 0.86 -9.87 -17.48
C ALA A 130 1.83 -9.51 -18.60
N SER A 131 3.07 -9.98 -18.51
CA SER A 131 4.05 -9.86 -19.57
C SER A 131 3.45 -10.45 -20.84
N ALA A 132 3.12 -9.58 -21.79
CA ALA A 132 2.83 -9.91 -23.17
C ALA A 132 4.14 -10.05 -23.96
#